data_AF-A0A356Z6J2-F1
#
_entry.id   AF-A0A356Z6J2-F1
#
_cell.length_a   1.000
_cell.length_b   1.000
_cell.length_c   1.000
_cell.angle_alpha   90.00
_cell.angle_beta   90.00
_cell.angle_gamma   90.00
#
_symmetry.space_group_name_H-M   'P 1'
#
loop_
_entity.id
_entity.type
_entity.pdbx_description
1 polymer ?
#
loop_
_entity_poly.entity_id
_entity_poly.type
_entity_poly.pdbx_seq_one_letter_code
_entity_poly.pdbx_strand_id
1 'polypeptide(L)'
;MKNFTDHEAERRVLSAMMNSEVACIEAIARINEDVFSDRLNRQVFLLLSDLYVRGTKPTYIEIIKEGSQLGFIESQKDLERIKQVAESYIDDGNIGYWIT
;
A
#
# COMPACT_ATOMS: atom_id res chain seq x y z
N MET A 1 -10.27 -12.34 -11.88
CA MET A 1 -9.80 -11.34 -10.89
C MET A 1 -10.47 -10.03 -11.21
N LYS A 2 -11.11 -9.40 -10.23
CA LYS A 2 -11.72 -8.08 -10.38
C LYS A 2 -10.58 -7.07 -10.29
N ASN A 3 -10.33 -6.29 -11.34
CA ASN A 3 -9.38 -5.18 -11.25
C ASN A 3 -9.88 -4.19 -10.20
N PHE A 4 -8.99 -3.56 -9.45
CA PHE A 4 -9.36 -2.33 -8.75
C PHE A 4 -9.57 -1.25 -9.82
N THR A 5 -10.79 -1.13 -10.34
CA THR A 5 -11.20 0.03 -11.16
C THR A 5 -11.40 1.28 -10.30
N ASP A 6 -11.19 1.17 -8.99
CA ASP A 6 -11.38 2.23 -8.02
C ASP A 6 -10.05 2.51 -7.29
N HIS A 7 -9.48 3.69 -7.54
CA HIS A 7 -8.29 4.17 -6.84
C HIS A 7 -8.50 4.25 -5.31
N GLU A 8 -9.74 4.32 -4.84
CA GLU A 8 -10.06 4.26 -3.41
C GLU A 8 -9.76 2.87 -2.82
N ALA A 9 -10.11 1.80 -3.53
CA ALA A 9 -9.86 0.44 -3.07
C ALA A 9 -8.35 0.14 -2.98
N GLU A 10 -7.57 0.57 -3.98
CA GLU A 10 -6.11 0.47 -3.95
C GLU A 10 -5.53 1.21 -2.73
N ARG A 11 -5.95 2.47 -2.52
CA ARG A 11 -5.49 3.28 -1.38
C ARG A 11 -5.82 2.61 -0.05
N ARG A 12 -7.02 2.03 0.09
CA ARG A 12 -7.44 1.33 1.32
C ARG A 12 -6.56 0.13 1.63
N VAL A 13 -6.23 -0.69 0.63
CA VAL A 13 -5.36 -1.86 0.83
C VAL A 13 -3.97 -1.41 1.32
N LEU A 14 -3.36 -0.45 0.63
CA LEU A 14 -2.05 0.08 1.00
C LEU A 14 -2.06 0.71 2.39
N SER A 15 -3.10 1.48 2.69
CA SER A 15 -3.30 2.11 4.00
C SER A 15 -3.46 1.07 5.11
N ALA A 16 -4.23 0.00 4.86
CA ALA A 16 -4.40 -1.10 5.81
C ALA A 16 -3.06 -1.82 6.07
N MET A 17 -2.29 -2.11 5.01
CA MET A 17 -0.94 -2.69 5.16
C MET A 17 0.01 -1.81 5.98
N MET A 18 -0.11 -0.48 5.87
CA MET A 18 0.72 0.43 6.69
C MET A 18 0.41 0.41 8.18
N ASN A 19 -0.82 0.00 8.55
CA ASN A 19 -1.34 0.12 9.91
C ASN A 19 -1.54 -1.25 10.60
N SER A 20 -1.71 -2.33 9.83
CA SER A 20 -2.08 -3.65 10.35
C SER A 20 -1.22 -4.77 9.77
N GLU A 21 -0.56 -5.52 10.65
CA GLU A 21 0.17 -6.73 10.28
C GLU A 21 -0.74 -7.79 9.65
N VAL A 22 -1.98 -7.91 10.14
CA VAL A 22 -2.97 -8.82 9.57
C VAL A 22 -3.28 -8.42 8.12
N ALA A 23 -3.37 -7.13 7.82
CA ALA A 23 -3.56 -6.65 6.46
C ALA A 23 -2.35 -6.96 5.56
N CYS A 24 -1.12 -6.88 6.07
CA CYS A 24 0.06 -7.32 5.32
C CYS A 24 -0.03 -8.79 4.94
N ILE A 25 -0.32 -9.66 5.91
CA ILE A 25 -0.45 -11.11 5.70
C ILE A 25 -1.51 -11.39 4.64
N GLU A 26 -2.71 -10.82 4.81
CA GLU A 26 -3.84 -11.07 3.92
C GLU A 26 -3.63 -10.52 2.52
N ALA A 27 -3.06 -9.32 2.38
CA ALA A 27 -2.78 -8.71 1.09
C ALA A 27 -1.72 -9.53 0.33
N ILE A 28 -0.59 -9.86 0.97
CA ILE A 28 0.49 -10.63 0.33
C ILE A 28 0.02 -12.03 -0.07
N ALA A 29 -0.88 -12.65 0.72
CA ALA A 29 -1.39 -13.99 0.42
C ALA A 29 -2.43 -14.03 -0.71
N ARG A 30 -3.18 -12.94 -0.93
CA ARG A 30 -4.39 -12.96 -1.78
C ARG A 30 -4.29 -12.14 -3.06
N ILE A 31 -3.42 -11.14 -3.13
CA ILE A 31 -3.30 -10.25 -4.28
C ILE A 31 -1.86 -10.13 -4.77
N ASN A 32 -1.71 -9.79 -6.04
CA ASN A 32 -0.43 -9.46 -6.68
C ASN A 32 -0.47 -8.04 -7.24
N GLU A 33 0.65 -7.53 -7.71
CA GLU A 33 0.80 -6.16 -8.23
C GLU A 33 -0.09 -5.84 -9.45
N ASP A 34 -0.57 -6.85 -10.18
CA ASP A 34 -1.39 -6.67 -11.38
C ASP A 34 -2.78 -6.13 -11.08
N VAL A 35 -3.25 -6.27 -9.83
CA VAL A 35 -4.56 -5.73 -9.42
C VAL A 35 -4.58 -4.20 -9.32
N PHE A 36 -3.39 -3.57 -9.25
CA PHE A 36 -3.24 -2.12 -9.13
C PHE A 36 -3.17 -1.45 -10.50
N SER A 37 -4.16 -0.61 -10.79
CA SER A 37 -4.22 0.21 -11.99
C SER A 37 -3.27 1.42 -11.93
N ASP A 38 -3.09 2.01 -10.74
CA ASP A 38 -2.17 3.13 -10.57
C ASP A 38 -0.72 2.66 -10.36
N ARG A 39 0.20 3.21 -11.16
CA ARG A 39 1.62 2.84 -11.10
C ARG A 39 2.26 3.13 -9.74
N LEU A 40 1.94 4.27 -9.11
CA LEU A 40 2.51 4.63 -7.82
C LEU A 40 2.00 3.68 -6.74
N ASN A 41 0.70 3.41 -6.71
CA ASN A 41 0.10 2.44 -5.79
C ASN A 41 0.71 1.04 -5.95
N ARG A 42 0.97 0.61 -7.20
CA ARG A 42 1.66 -0.65 -7.49
C ARG A 42 3.06 -0.69 -6.88
N GLN A 43 3.84 0.38 -7.04
CA GLN A 43 5.20 0.46 -6.45
C GLN A 43 5.15 0.45 -4.92
N VAL A 44 4.18 1.16 -4.34
CA VAL A 44 3.97 1.16 -2.88
C VAL A 44 3.61 -0.24 -2.38
N PHE A 45 2.73 -0.97 -3.06
CA PHE A 45 2.40 -2.36 -2.71
C PHE A 45 3.63 -3.27 -2.70
N LEU A 46 4.45 -3.21 -3.75
CA LEU A 46 5.67 -4.00 -3.87
C LEU A 46 6.64 -3.69 -2.72
N LEU A 47 6.83 -2.40 -2.40
CA LEU A 47 7.72 -1.99 -1.32
C LEU A 47 7.19 -2.40 0.07
N LEU A 48 5.89 -2.22 0.34
CA LEU A 48 5.25 -2.67 1.57
C LEU A 48 5.42 -4.18 1.77
N SER A 49 5.24 -4.95 0.69
CA SER A 49 5.38 -6.41 0.70
C SER A 49 6.82 -6.83 0.98
N ASP A 50 7.78 -6.21 0.30
CA ASP A 50 9.21 -6.49 0.50
C ASP A 50 9.68 -6.13 1.92
N LEU A 51 9.29 -4.96 2.43
CA LEU A 51 9.56 -4.53 3.80
C LEU A 51 9.06 -5.59 4.80
N TYR A 52 7.80 -6.01 4.66
CA TYR A 52 7.20 -6.99 5.55
C TYR A 52 7.91 -8.35 5.49
N VAL A 53 8.19 -8.86 4.29
CA VAL A 53 8.88 -10.14 4.09
C VAL A 53 10.29 -10.12 4.67
N ARG A 54 10.98 -8.97 4.66
CA ARG A 54 12.29 -8.76 5.29
C ARG A 54 12.21 -8.54 6.81
N GLY A 55 11.03 -8.57 7.42
CA GLY A 55 10.82 -8.37 8.85
C GLY A 55 10.81 -6.90 9.28
N THR A 56 10.73 -5.96 8.34
CA THR A 56 10.60 -4.53 8.63
C THR A 56 9.12 -4.14 8.65
N LYS A 57 8.68 -3.45 9.70
CA LYS A 57 7.31 -2.94 9.76
C LYS A 57 7.06 -1.94 8.61
N PRO A 58 6.12 -2.21 7.69
CA PRO A 58 5.99 -1.44 6.47
C PRO A 58 5.18 -0.17 6.72
N THR A 59 5.82 0.86 7.27
CA THR A 59 5.16 2.13 7.64
C THR A 59 5.28 3.19 6.55
N TYR A 60 4.46 4.24 6.61
CA TYR A 60 4.59 5.44 5.76
C TYR A 60 6.03 5.98 5.72
N ILE A 61 6.72 6.05 6.86
CA ILE A 61 8.09 6.57 6.94
C ILE A 61 9.09 5.68 6.19
N GLU A 62 8.98 4.36 6.32
CA GLU A 62 9.86 3.44 5.58
C GLU A 62 9.58 3.49 4.07
N ILE A 63 8.33 3.72 3.65
CA ILE A 63 8.00 3.94 2.24
C ILE A 63 8.68 5.21 1.72
N ILE A 64 8.59 6.33 2.45
CA ILE A 64 9.23 7.57 2.00
C ILE A 64 10.75 7.39 1.89
N LYS A 65 11.36 6.76 2.89
CA LYS A 65 12.80 6.51 2.95
C LYS A 65 13.28 5.60 1.81
N GLU A 66 12.74 4.40 1.68
CA GLU A 66 13.19 3.43 0.68
C GLU A 66 12.67 3.79 -0.72
N GLY A 67 11.45 4.31 -0.84
CA GLY A 67 10.89 4.72 -2.13
C GLY A 67 11.61 5.91 -2.78
N SER A 68 12.16 6.82 -1.96
CA SER A 68 13.04 7.89 -2.47
C SER A 68 14.39 7.33 -2.95
N GLN A 69 14.94 6.31 -2.27
CA GLN A 69 16.19 5.65 -2.67
C GLN A 69 16.01 4.82 -3.95
N LEU A 70 14.86 4.17 -4.10
CA LEU A 70 14.48 3.39 -5.28
C LEU A 70 14.10 4.26 -6.48
N GLY A 71 13.89 5.56 -6.28
CA GLY A 71 13.62 6.52 -7.34
C GLY A 71 12.21 6.47 -7.92
N PHE A 72 11.22 5.92 -7.21
CA PHE A 72 9.81 6.04 -7.62
C PHE A 72 9.07 7.17 -6.91
N ILE A 73 9.69 7.75 -5.88
CA ILE A 73 9.25 8.98 -5.22
C ILE A 73 10.20 10.09 -5.69
N GLU A 74 9.84 10.79 -6.76
CA GLU A 74 10.71 11.78 -7.41
C GLU A 74 10.24 13.22 -7.17
N SER A 75 8.99 13.40 -6.74
CA SER A 75 8.37 14.72 -6.64
C SER A 75 7.56 14.92 -5.36
N GLN A 76 7.37 16.19 -4.99
CA GLN A 76 6.45 16.58 -3.92
C GLN A 76 5.03 16.05 -4.16
N LYS A 77 4.61 15.95 -5.43
CA LYS A 77 3.31 15.39 -5.79
C LYS A 77 3.20 13.91 -5.44
N ASP A 78 4.26 13.13 -5.61
CA ASP A 78 4.27 11.72 -5.23
C ASP A 78 4.19 11.56 -3.72
N LEU A 79 4.92 12.40 -2.97
CA LEU A 79 4.83 12.46 -1.51
C LEU A 79 3.41 12.77 -1.04
N GLU A 80 2.75 13.77 -1.62
CA GLU A 80 1.36 14.12 -1.29
C GLU A 80 0.40 12.97 -1.59
N ARG A 81 0.60 12.24 -2.69
CA ARG A 81 -0.23 11.07 -3.03
C ARG A 81 -0.03 9.91 -2.06
N ILE A 82 1.20 9.61 -1.68
CA ILE A 82 1.48 8.55 -0.68
C ILE A 82 0.92 8.97 0.69
N LYS A 83 1.04 10.25 1.05
CA LYS A 83 0.42 10.77 2.27
C LYS A 83 -1.10 10.59 2.26
N GLN A 84 -1.77 10.90 1.15
CA GLN A 84 -3.21 10.65 0.99
C GLN A 84 -3.57 9.17 1.13
N VAL A 85 -2.72 8.25 0.63
CA VAL A 85 -2.90 6.81 0.82
C VAL A 85 -2.84 6.47 2.31
N ALA A 86 -1.81 6.92 3.02
CA ALA A 86 -1.64 6.66 4.45
C ALA A 86 -2.81 7.22 5.28
N GLU A 87 -3.32 8.40 4.91
CA GLU A 87 -4.46 9.07 5.57
C GLU A 87 -5.82 8.46 5.20
N SER A 88 -5.91 7.62 4.16
CA SER A 88 -7.15 6.93 3.76
C SER A 88 -7.58 5.80 4.71
N TYR A 89 -6.90 5.63 5.84
CA TYR A 89 -7.21 4.62 6.84
C TYR A 89 -8.49 5.01 7.60
N ILE A 90 -9.54 4.20 7.46
CA ILE A 90 -10.82 4.39 8.17
C ILE A 90 -11.02 3.20 9.11
N ASP A 91 -10.33 3.24 10.25
CA ASP A 91 -10.55 2.43 11.46
C ASP A 91 -10.49 0.88 11.32
N ASP A 92 -10.10 0.18 12.39
CA ASP A 92 -9.81 -1.27 12.41
C ASP A 92 -11.03 -2.18 12.13
N GLY A 93 -12.23 -1.61 11.98
CA GLY A 93 -13.49 -2.34 11.99
C GLY A 93 -13.82 -3.19 10.75
N ASN A 94 -13.15 -3.04 9.60
CA ASN A 94 -13.64 -3.65 8.35
C ASN A 94 -12.58 -3.98 7.27
N ILE A 95 -11.33 -4.28 7.64
CA ILE A 95 -10.29 -4.66 6.65
C ILE A 95 -10.73 -5.86 5.79
N GLY A 96 -11.49 -6.81 6.36
CA GLY A 96 -11.99 -7.99 5.64
C GLY A 96 -12.96 -7.69 4.48
N TYR A 97 -13.64 -6.54 4.47
CA TYR A 97 -14.61 -6.18 3.42
C TYR A 97 -13.93 -5.70 2.12
N TRP A 98 -12.70 -5.20 2.22
CA TRP A 98 -11.99 -4.57 1.09
C TRP A 98 -11.02 -5.50 0.35
N ILE A 99 -10.73 -6.67 0.95
CA ILE A 99 -9.84 -7.70 0.37
C ILE A 99 -10.67 -8.77 -0.40
N THR A 100 -11.99 -8.59 -0.53
CA THR A 100 -12.93 -9.52 -1.20
C THR A 100 -13.12 -9.29 -2.69
#